data_AF-A0A444I3G5-F1
#
_entry.id   AF-A0A444I3G5-F1
#
_cell.length_a   1.000
_cell.length_b   1.000
_cell.length_c   1.000
_cell.angle_alpha   90.00
_cell.angle_beta   90.00
_cell.angle_gamma   90.00
#
_symmetry.space_group_name_H-M   'P 1'
#
loop_
_entity.id
_entity.type
_entity.pdbx_description
1 polymer ?
#
loop_
_entity_poly.entity_id
_entity_poly.type
_entity_poly.pdbx_seq_one_letter_code
_entity_poly.pdbx_strand_id
1 'polypeptide(L)'
;MANRLQKGSAAAAMAVALVGSFEGLRQNAYPDPATRGQPWTICYGSTNGVKPGDRKTVEQCKALLSLELQTYAAGIEQCVKVPLPDARFVALTSFSYNVGIKAACGSSAVKLINQGKTAEGCEALLKWNRAAGIVFPGLTRRRQKERQFCLEGI
;
A
#
# COMPACT_ATOMS: atom_id res chain seq x y z
N MET A 1 4.82 -7.99 -18.15
CA MET A 1 3.37 -8.15 -18.32
C MET A 1 2.68 -7.03 -17.55
N ALA A 2 1.62 -6.44 -18.10
CA ALA A 2 0.86 -5.43 -17.39
C ALA A 2 0.09 -6.03 -16.21
N ASN A 3 0.25 -5.45 -15.01
CA ASN A 3 -0.42 -5.92 -13.78
C ASN A 3 -1.90 -5.50 -13.76
N ARG A 4 -2.67 -6.03 -12.79
CA ARG A 4 -4.11 -5.75 -12.72
C ARG A 4 -4.47 -4.27 -12.57
N LEU A 5 -3.62 -3.44 -11.94
CA LEU A 5 -3.88 -1.99 -11.84
C LEU A 5 -3.73 -1.26 -13.18
N GLN A 6 -2.92 -1.78 -14.11
CA GLN A 6 -2.82 -1.23 -15.47
C GLN A 6 -4.01 -1.63 -16.37
N LYS A 7 -4.66 -2.77 -16.06
CA LYS A 7 -5.78 -3.31 -16.85
C LYS A 7 -7.16 -2.94 -16.30
N GLY A 8 -7.28 -2.71 -14.98
CA GLY A 8 -8.54 -2.51 -14.28
C GLY A 8 -8.62 -1.17 -13.56
N SER A 9 -9.43 -0.24 -14.07
CA SER A 9 -9.62 1.10 -13.51
C SER A 9 -10.25 1.08 -12.11
N ALA A 10 -11.13 0.12 -11.81
CA ALA A 10 -11.78 0.00 -10.51
C ALA A 10 -10.81 -0.41 -9.39
N ALA A 11 -9.99 -1.45 -9.61
CA ALA A 11 -8.98 -1.88 -8.65
C ALA A 11 -7.93 -0.78 -8.40
N ALA A 12 -7.52 -0.07 -9.45
CA ALA A 12 -6.65 1.10 -9.33
C ALA A 12 -7.27 2.22 -8.48
N ALA A 13 -8.52 2.58 -8.73
CA ALA A 13 -9.23 3.59 -7.95
C ALA A 13 -9.37 3.19 -6.47
N MET A 14 -9.72 1.93 -6.20
CA MET A 14 -9.82 1.40 -4.83
C MET A 14 -8.47 1.40 -4.11
N ALA A 15 -7.39 1.01 -4.78
CA ALA A 15 -6.04 1.02 -4.20
C ALA A 15 -5.57 2.45 -3.88
N VAL A 16 -5.77 3.39 -4.80
CA VAL A 16 -5.46 4.82 -4.57
C VAL A 16 -6.28 5.38 -3.42
N ALA A 17 -7.57 5.07 -3.35
CA ALA A 17 -8.44 5.53 -2.27
C ALA A 17 -8.03 4.96 -0.90
N LEU A 18 -7.77 3.65 -0.84
CA LEU A 18 -7.35 2.99 0.40
C LEU A 18 -6.01 3.52 0.89
N VAL A 19 -4.98 3.53 0.03
CA VAL A 19 -3.63 3.97 0.41
C VAL A 19 -3.60 5.47 0.71
N GLY A 20 -4.23 6.28 -0.14
CA GLY A 20 -4.31 7.73 0.04
C GLY A 20 -4.97 8.16 1.34
N SER A 21 -5.88 7.34 1.89
CA SER A 21 -6.51 7.60 3.20
C SER A 21 -5.53 7.52 4.39
N PHE A 22 -4.36 6.89 4.22
CA PHE A 22 -3.35 6.71 5.27
C PHE A 22 -2.15 7.64 5.14
N GLU A 23 -1.71 7.95 3.91
CA GLU A 23 -0.46 8.68 3.67
C GLU A 23 -0.58 10.20 3.87
N GLY A 24 -1.81 10.74 3.75
CA GLY A 24 -2.04 12.19 3.75
C GLY A 24 -1.56 12.87 2.46
N LEU A 25 -2.21 13.98 2.07
CA LEU A 25 -1.92 14.67 0.82
C LEU A 25 -1.16 15.97 1.05
N ARG A 26 0.02 16.12 0.42
CA ARG A 26 0.78 17.38 0.38
C ARG A 26 1.10 17.78 -1.06
N GLN A 27 0.42 18.80 -1.56
CA GLN A 27 0.54 19.24 -2.96
C GLN A 27 1.83 20.00 -3.27
N ASN A 28 2.48 20.57 -2.26
CA ASN A 28 3.77 21.23 -2.40
C ASN A 28 4.86 20.31 -1.84
N ALA A 29 6.01 20.27 -2.51
CA ALA A 29 7.17 19.54 -2.02
C ALA A 29 7.64 20.09 -0.67
N TYR A 30 8.00 19.18 0.24
CA TYR A 30 8.51 19.51 1.56
C TYR A 30 9.75 18.65 1.87
N PRO A 31 10.70 19.17 2.65
CA PRO A 31 11.89 18.40 3.04
C PRO A 31 11.50 17.28 4.01
N ASP A 32 12.26 16.18 4.00
CA ASP A 32 12.09 15.10 4.96
C ASP A 32 12.19 15.65 6.41
N PRO A 33 11.21 15.39 7.28
CA PRO A 33 11.19 15.93 8.64
C PRO A 33 12.39 15.51 9.51
N ALA A 34 12.95 14.31 9.27
CA ALA A 34 14.08 13.78 10.02
C ALA A 34 15.40 14.42 9.59
N THR A 35 15.59 14.68 8.29
CA THR A 35 16.83 15.28 7.77
C THR A 35 16.76 16.79 7.60
N ARG A 36 15.55 17.37 7.61
CA ARG A 36 15.24 18.77 7.25
C ARG A 36 15.81 19.19 5.88
N GLY A 37 16.06 18.22 5.00
CA GLY A 37 16.70 18.43 3.71
C GLY A 37 16.23 17.39 2.70
N GLN A 38 17.17 16.61 2.16
CA GLN A 38 16.84 15.52 1.25
C GLN A 38 16.45 14.23 2.01
N PRO A 39 15.59 13.37 1.45
CA PRO A 39 14.86 13.59 0.20
C PRO A 39 13.73 14.61 0.34
N TRP A 40 13.42 15.31 -0.76
CA TRP A 40 12.17 16.08 -0.82
C TRP A 40 11.01 15.11 -1.07
N THR A 41 9.86 15.41 -0.47
CA THR A 41 8.66 14.56 -0.51
C THR A 41 7.46 15.36 -1.02
N ILE A 42 6.59 14.75 -1.82
CA ILE A 42 5.36 15.36 -2.34
C ILE A 42 4.22 14.34 -2.40
N CYS A 43 2.99 14.81 -2.56
CA CYS A 43 1.78 14.03 -2.69
C CYS A 43 1.56 13.09 -1.49
N TYR A 44 1.44 11.79 -1.74
CA TYR A 44 1.21 10.73 -0.75
C TYR A 44 2.52 10.08 -0.30
N GLY A 45 3.58 10.88 -0.11
CA GLY A 45 4.89 10.39 0.34
C GLY A 45 5.89 10.06 -0.78
N SER A 46 5.67 10.51 -2.01
CA SER A 46 6.60 10.27 -3.12
C SER A 46 7.86 11.11 -2.99
N THR A 47 9.02 10.49 -3.15
CA THR A 47 10.35 11.13 -3.13
C THR A 47 11.06 11.06 -4.48
N ASN A 48 10.42 10.44 -5.48
CA ASN A 48 11.04 10.13 -6.77
C ASN A 48 11.24 11.40 -7.62
N GLY A 49 12.49 11.87 -7.67
CA GLY A 49 12.87 13.02 -8.49
C GLY A 49 12.28 14.36 -8.02
N VAL A 50 11.81 14.42 -6.77
CA VAL A 50 11.16 15.62 -6.20
C VAL A 50 12.21 16.66 -5.85
N LYS A 51 11.91 17.92 -6.17
CA LYS A 51 12.78 19.07 -5.94
C LYS A 51 12.08 20.16 -5.11
N PRO A 52 12.85 21.03 -4.43
CA PRO A 52 12.30 22.24 -3.83
C PRO A 52 11.47 23.04 -4.85
N GLY A 53 10.26 23.45 -4.46
CA GLY A 53 9.37 24.22 -5.32
C GLY A 53 8.43 23.40 -6.21
N ASP A 54 8.59 22.08 -6.28
CA ASP A 54 7.63 21.23 -7.01
C ASP A 54 6.22 21.34 -6.41
N ARG A 55 5.22 21.43 -7.29
CA ARG A 55 3.80 21.44 -6.94
C ARG A 55 3.01 20.52 -7.86
N LYS A 56 2.04 19.79 -7.30
CA LYS A 56 1.13 18.91 -8.05
C LYS A 56 -0.34 19.17 -7.69
N THR A 57 -1.24 19.01 -8.65
CA THR A 57 -2.69 18.98 -8.37
C THR A 57 -3.07 17.69 -7.64
N VAL A 58 -4.28 17.63 -7.09
CA VAL A 58 -4.80 16.43 -6.42
C VAL A 58 -4.84 15.25 -7.39
N GLU A 59 -5.25 15.51 -8.63
CA GLU A 59 -5.34 14.54 -9.73
C GLU A 59 -3.96 14.02 -10.11
N GLN A 60 -2.97 14.91 -10.22
CA GLN A 60 -1.59 14.53 -10.47
C GLN A 60 -1.02 13.69 -9.32
N CYS A 61 -1.37 14.00 -8.07
CA CYS A 61 -0.97 13.19 -6.92
C CYS A 61 -1.63 11.80 -6.92
N LYS A 62 -2.90 11.70 -7.29
CA LYS A 62 -3.59 10.40 -7.44
C LYS A 62 -3.00 9.58 -8.58
N ALA A 63 -2.69 10.22 -9.72
CA ALA A 63 -2.04 9.56 -10.85
C ALA A 63 -0.63 9.05 -10.48
N LEU A 64 0.14 9.86 -9.75
CA LEU A 64 1.45 9.47 -9.23
C LEU A 64 1.35 8.27 -8.28
N LEU A 65 0.42 8.31 -7.31
CA LEU A 65 0.20 7.19 -6.40
C LEU A 65 -0.22 5.93 -7.16
N SER A 66 -1.13 6.05 -8.13
CA SER A 66 -1.54 4.93 -8.98
C SER A 66 -0.35 4.30 -9.71
N LEU A 67 0.57 5.12 -10.23
CA LEU A 67 1.79 4.65 -10.88
C LEU A 67 2.69 3.90 -9.89
N GLU A 68 2.96 4.46 -8.71
CA GLU A 68 3.82 3.83 -7.71
C GLU A 68 3.24 2.51 -7.19
N LEU A 69 1.92 2.44 -7.01
CA LEU A 69 1.23 1.22 -6.57
C LEU A 69 1.40 0.06 -7.54
N GLN A 70 1.68 0.30 -8.82
CA GLN A 70 1.91 -0.76 -9.81
C GLN A 70 3.09 -1.67 -9.42
N THR A 71 4.17 -1.11 -8.87
CA THR A 71 5.33 -1.92 -8.44
C THR A 71 4.95 -2.85 -7.28
N TYR A 72 4.19 -2.35 -6.31
CA TYR A 72 3.74 -3.14 -5.16
C TYR A 72 2.69 -4.19 -5.53
N ALA A 73 1.76 -3.83 -6.40
CA ALA A 73 0.77 -4.74 -6.98
C ALA A 73 1.43 -5.90 -7.72
N ALA A 74 2.40 -5.61 -8.59
CA ALA A 74 3.14 -6.63 -9.32
C ALA A 74 3.89 -7.57 -8.36
N GLY A 75 4.50 -7.03 -7.29
CA GLY A 75 5.13 -7.85 -6.26
C GLY A 75 4.16 -8.81 -5.56
N ILE A 76 2.94 -8.34 -5.24
CA ILE A 76 1.89 -9.18 -4.65
C ILE A 76 1.42 -10.27 -5.62
N GLU A 77 1.16 -9.93 -6.88
CA GLU A 77 0.77 -10.91 -7.90
C GLU A 77 1.83 -11.99 -8.12
N GLN A 78 3.12 -11.65 -7.93
CA GLN A 78 4.20 -12.62 -8.03
C GLN A 78 4.25 -13.59 -6.85
N CYS A 79 3.91 -13.17 -5.63
CA CYS A 79 4.06 -14.00 -4.43
C CYS A 79 2.76 -14.63 -3.91
N VAL A 80 1.59 -14.14 -4.32
CA VAL A 80 0.31 -14.81 -4.05
C VAL A 80 0.03 -15.83 -5.15
N LYS A 81 -0.22 -17.08 -4.77
CA LYS A 81 -0.32 -18.24 -5.69
C LYS A 81 -1.74 -18.79 -5.83
N VAL A 82 -2.68 -18.27 -5.05
CA VAL A 82 -4.10 -18.66 -5.05
C VAL A 82 -4.94 -17.59 -5.74
N PRO A 83 -6.19 -17.91 -6.15
CA PRO A 83 -7.12 -16.90 -6.66
C PRO A 83 -7.24 -15.71 -5.72
N LEU A 84 -7.06 -14.51 -6.28
CA LEU A 84 -6.99 -13.27 -5.52
C LEU A 84 -8.07 -12.31 -6.06
N PRO A 85 -9.22 -12.18 -5.39
CA PRO A 85 -10.26 -11.19 -5.72
C PRO A 85 -9.74 -9.76 -5.58
N ASP A 86 -10.39 -8.81 -6.25
CA ASP A 86 -9.93 -7.42 -6.32
C ASP A 86 -9.79 -6.75 -4.95
N ALA A 87 -10.76 -6.93 -4.04
CA ALA A 87 -10.70 -6.35 -2.70
C ALA A 87 -9.47 -6.83 -1.90
N ARG A 88 -9.18 -8.13 -1.98
CA ARG A 88 -8.01 -8.73 -1.33
C ARG A 88 -6.71 -8.33 -2.00
N PHE A 89 -6.69 -8.23 -3.32
CA PHE A 89 -5.56 -7.69 -4.06
C PHE A 89 -5.24 -6.24 -3.64
N VAL A 90 -6.27 -5.40 -3.51
CA VAL A 90 -6.15 -4.01 -3.05
C VAL A 90 -5.61 -3.97 -1.61
N ALA A 91 -6.13 -4.80 -0.70
CA ALA A 91 -5.65 -4.89 0.68
C ALA A 91 -4.16 -5.26 0.76
N LEU A 92 -3.76 -6.32 0.06
CA LEU A 92 -2.37 -6.79 0.07
C LEU A 92 -1.43 -5.82 -0.64
N THR A 93 -1.91 -5.11 -1.66
CA THR A 93 -1.14 -4.04 -2.32
C THR A 93 -0.93 -2.85 -1.37
N SER A 94 -1.96 -2.42 -0.63
CA SER A 94 -1.83 -1.39 0.41
C SER A 94 -0.86 -1.80 1.52
N PHE A 95 -0.94 -3.06 1.95
CA PHE A 95 -0.03 -3.64 2.92
C PHE A 95 1.41 -3.62 2.41
N SER A 96 1.63 -4.08 1.18
CA SER A 96 2.93 -4.08 0.49
C SER A 96 3.52 -2.69 0.33
N TYR A 97 2.70 -1.67 0.01
CA TYR A 97 3.13 -0.28 -0.02
C TYR A 97 3.68 0.19 1.33
N ASN A 98 3.05 -0.25 2.44
CA ASN A 98 3.46 0.17 3.78
C ASN A 98 4.72 -0.52 4.29
N VAL A 99 4.84 -1.84 4.08
CA VAL A 99 5.91 -2.64 4.70
C VAL A 99 7.00 -3.05 3.71
N GLY A 100 6.80 -2.77 2.43
CA GLY A 100 7.65 -3.23 1.33
C GLY A 100 7.29 -4.64 0.86
N ILE A 101 7.55 -4.89 -0.43
CA ILE A 101 7.23 -6.16 -1.11
C ILE A 101 7.83 -7.37 -0.40
N LYS A 102 9.12 -7.29 -0.02
CA LYS A 102 9.83 -8.39 0.63
C LYS A 102 9.17 -8.78 1.97
N ALA A 103 8.83 -7.80 2.79
CA ALA A 103 8.18 -8.06 4.09
C ALA A 103 6.76 -8.59 3.89
N ALA A 104 6.00 -8.03 2.96
CA ALA A 104 4.65 -8.48 2.66
C ALA A 104 4.63 -9.93 2.16
N CYS A 105 5.44 -10.27 1.16
CA CYS A 105 5.52 -11.63 0.61
C CYS A 105 6.07 -12.65 1.62
N GLY A 106 6.97 -12.23 2.52
CA GLY A 106 7.50 -13.10 3.59
C GLY A 106 6.58 -13.25 4.81
N SER A 107 5.51 -12.45 4.89
CA SER A 107 4.61 -12.38 6.05
C SER A 107 3.81 -13.67 6.27
N SER A 108 3.39 -13.88 7.51
CA SER A 108 2.41 -14.94 7.81
C SER A 108 1.08 -14.74 7.07
N ALA A 109 0.70 -13.51 6.75
CA ALA A 109 -0.53 -13.21 6.02
C ALA A 109 -0.52 -13.84 4.61
N VAL A 110 0.50 -13.54 3.81
CA VAL A 110 0.65 -14.11 2.45
C VAL A 110 0.88 -15.61 2.50
N LYS A 111 1.68 -16.11 3.46
CA LYS A 111 1.92 -17.55 3.63
C LYS A 111 0.62 -18.33 3.90
N LEU A 112 -0.24 -17.83 4.79
CA LEU A 112 -1.51 -18.49 5.11
C LEU A 112 -2.49 -18.41 3.93
N ILE A 113 -2.60 -17.26 3.26
CA ILE A 113 -3.44 -17.12 2.05
C ILE A 113 -3.02 -18.15 0.98
N ASN A 114 -1.73 -18.30 0.74
CA ASN A 114 -1.21 -19.29 -0.22
C ASN A 114 -1.48 -20.75 0.17
N GLN A 115 -1.73 -21.02 1.46
CA GLN A 115 -2.14 -22.33 1.95
C GLN A 115 -3.66 -22.55 1.88
N GLY A 116 -4.41 -21.61 1.29
CA GLY A 116 -5.88 -21.62 1.27
C GLY A 116 -6.52 -21.12 2.57
N LYS A 117 -5.72 -20.81 3.60
CA LYS A 117 -6.15 -20.29 4.91
C LYS A 117 -6.37 -18.78 4.84
N THR A 118 -7.34 -18.40 4.01
CA THR A 118 -7.53 -17.00 3.61
C THR A 118 -7.96 -16.13 4.78
N ALA A 119 -8.94 -16.58 5.58
CA ALA A 119 -9.40 -15.84 6.74
C ALA A 119 -8.28 -15.63 7.74
N GLU A 120 -7.53 -16.69 8.09
CA GLU A 120 -6.41 -16.59 9.03
C GLU A 120 -5.27 -15.72 8.49
N GLY A 121 -5.04 -15.75 7.17
CA GLY A 121 -4.07 -14.87 6.54
C GLY A 121 -4.47 -13.40 6.58
N CYS A 122 -5.75 -13.08 6.37
CA CYS A 122 -6.27 -11.73 6.53
C CYS A 122 -6.20 -11.25 8.00
N GLU A 123 -6.48 -12.12 8.97
CA GLU A 123 -6.28 -11.81 10.40
C GLU A 123 -4.82 -11.50 10.72
N ALA A 124 -3.89 -12.22 10.10
CA ALA A 124 -2.47 -12.05 10.36
C ALA A 124 -1.92 -10.67 9.94
N LEU A 125 -2.67 -9.88 9.15
CA LEU A 125 -2.34 -8.47 8.88
C LEU A 125 -2.30 -7.65 10.16
N LEU A 126 -3.15 -7.94 11.15
CA LEU A 126 -3.22 -7.20 12.42
C LEU A 126 -1.92 -7.25 13.24
N LYS A 127 -1.05 -8.23 12.97
CA LYS A 127 0.27 -8.36 13.62
C LYS A 127 1.26 -7.28 13.19
N TRP A 128 0.99 -6.60 12.07
CA TRP A 128 1.87 -5.59 11.47
C TRP A 128 1.49 -4.16 11.88
N ASN A 129 1.36 -3.96 13.19
CA ASN A 129 0.97 -2.68 13.79
C ASN A 129 2.07 -2.04 14.67
N ARG A 130 3.31 -2.54 14.57
CA ARG A 130 4.45 -2.06 15.35
C ARG A 130 5.50 -1.38 14.50
N ALA A 131 6.12 -0.34 15.03
CA ALA A 131 7.37 0.24 14.52
C ALA A 131 8.32 0.44 15.71
N ALA A 132 9.62 0.18 15.54
CA ALA A 132 10.60 0.22 16.63
C ALA A 132 10.15 -0.53 17.92
N GLY A 133 9.44 -1.66 17.76
CA GLY A 133 8.91 -2.47 18.86
C GLY A 133 7.60 -1.96 19.51
N ILE A 134 7.22 -0.71 19.24
CA ILE A 134 6.07 -0.03 19.85
C ILE A 134 4.84 -0.20 18.95
N VAL A 135 3.66 -0.40 19.53
CA VAL A 135 2.39 -0.42 18.79
C VAL A 135 2.00 0.99 18.39
N PHE A 136 1.73 1.22 17.10
CA PHE A 136 1.30 2.52 16.59
C PHE A 136 -0.20 2.50 16.27
N PRO A 137 -1.02 3.39 16.88
CA PRO A 137 -2.45 3.46 16.62
C PRO A 137 -2.79 3.66 15.14
N GLY A 138 -1.98 4.43 14.41
CA GLY A 138 -2.14 4.64 12.97
C GLY A 138 -1.98 3.33 12.17
N LEU A 139 -0.96 2.53 12.49
CA LEU A 139 -0.77 1.23 11.86
C LEU A 139 -1.88 0.25 12.24
N THR A 140 -2.35 0.25 13.49
CA THR A 140 -3.50 -0.58 13.90
C THR A 140 -4.74 -0.28 13.04
N ARG A 141 -5.10 1.00 12.88
CA ARG A 141 -6.24 1.40 12.04
C ARG A 141 -6.05 0.99 10.58
N ARG A 142 -4.84 1.17 10.04
CA ARG A 142 -4.49 0.74 8.68
C ARG A 142 -4.68 -0.75 8.49
N ARG A 143 -4.12 -1.57 9.38
CA ARG A 143 -4.23 -3.03 9.33
C ARG A 143 -5.67 -3.51 9.49
N GLN A 144 -6.48 -2.86 10.33
CA GLN A 144 -7.91 -3.18 10.46
C GLN A 144 -8.66 -2.95 9.14
N LYS A 145 -8.40 -1.84 8.45
CA LYS A 145 -9.06 -1.55 7.17
C LYS A 145 -8.60 -2.48 6.05
N GLU A 146 -7.31 -2.78 5.98
CA GLU A 146 -6.76 -3.76 5.04
C GLU A 146 -7.31 -5.17 5.31
N ARG A 147 -7.43 -5.58 6.58
CA ARG A 147 -8.11 -6.83 6.97
C ARG A 147 -9.55 -6.85 6.46
N GLN A 148 -10.31 -5.76 6.64
CA GLN A 148 -11.70 -5.68 6.17
C GLN A 148 -11.80 -5.96 4.67
N PHE A 149 -11.00 -5.26 3.85
CA PHE A 149 -10.94 -5.49 2.40
C PHE A 149 -10.48 -6.92 2.05
N CYS A 150 -9.51 -7.45 2.80
CA CYS A 150 -8.97 -8.79 2.58
C CYS A 150 -10.02 -9.90 2.78
N LEU A 151 -10.92 -9.69 3.76
CA LEU A 151 -12.02 -10.59 4.10
C LEU A 151 -13.25 -10.45 3.20
N GLU A 152 -13.27 -9.51 2.26
CA GLU A 152 -14.41 -9.40 1.35
C GLU A 152 -14.51 -10.61 0.40
N GLY A 153 -15.72 -11.17 0.29
CA GLY A 153 -16.02 -12.26 -0.64
C GLY A 153 -15.46 -13.63 -0.24
N ILE A 154 -15.14 -13.81 1.05
CA ILE A 154 -14.87 -15.12 1.68
C ILE A 154 -15.85 -15.39 2.80
#